data_AF-A0A7V6W7B4-F1
#
_entry.id   AF-A0A7V6W7B4-F1
#
_cell.length_a   1.000
_cell.length_b   1.000
_cell.length_c   1.000
_cell.angle_alpha   90.00
_cell.angle_beta   90.00
_cell.angle_gamma   90.00
#
_symmetry.space_group_name_H-M   'P 1'
#
loop_
_entity.id
_entity.type
_entity.pdbx_description
1 polymer ?
#
loop_
_entity_poly.entity_id
_entity_poly.type
_entity_poly.pdbx_seq_one_letter_code
_entity_poly.pdbx_strand_id
1 'polypeptide(L)'
;LENYPDGEWSGTAKELANRLGFKNNMIIFLGFLEGINPSLCESYDLDAVDDNTELKLDINFETLYYKMHEAKAKWLFDMDAWDNVLPQARRDEIAKKYRVDNIAVSDKVGRNEPCPCGSGKKYKKCCGARAGQKGAVK
;
A
#
# COMPACT_ATOMS: atom_id res chain seq x y z
N LEU A 1 7.87 -11.09 -21.52
CA LEU A 1 8.99 -10.27 -21.01
C LEU A 1 10.18 -11.21 -20.90
N GLU A 2 11.00 -11.31 -21.94
CA GLU A 2 11.99 -12.39 -22.07
C GLU A 2 13.15 -12.32 -21.05
N ASN A 3 13.30 -11.22 -20.31
CA ASN A 3 14.37 -10.98 -19.35
C ASN A 3 13.84 -10.37 -18.04
N TYR A 4 12.69 -10.79 -17.52
CA TYR A 4 12.20 -10.32 -16.22
C TYR A 4 12.24 -11.47 -15.21
N PRO A 5 12.88 -11.30 -14.03
CA PRO A 5 13.34 -10.05 -13.43
C PRO A 5 14.73 -9.53 -13.86
N ASP A 6 15.55 -10.31 -14.56
CA ASP A 6 17.00 -10.06 -14.74
C ASP A 6 17.43 -9.01 -15.79
N GLY A 7 16.51 -8.18 -16.26
CA GLY A 7 16.76 -7.20 -17.32
C GLY A 7 16.97 -5.80 -16.76
N GLU A 8 18.04 -5.13 -17.20
CA GLU A 8 18.23 -3.71 -16.91
C GLU A 8 17.25 -2.86 -17.73
N TRP A 9 16.43 -2.08 -17.03
CA TRP A 9 15.45 -1.16 -17.63
C TRP A 9 15.94 0.28 -17.45
N SER A 10 16.97 0.64 -18.20
CA SER A 10 17.49 2.01 -18.28
C SER A 10 17.43 2.56 -19.69
N GLY A 11 17.37 3.88 -19.81
CA GLY A 11 17.38 4.61 -21.08
C GLY A 11 16.73 5.98 -20.95
N THR A 12 16.59 6.70 -22.06
CA THR A 12 15.85 7.96 -22.06
C THR A 12 14.36 7.71 -21.82
N ALA A 13 13.66 8.69 -21.26
CA ALA A 13 12.22 8.61 -21.01
C ALA A 13 11.43 8.21 -22.27
N LYS A 14 11.83 8.75 -23.43
CA LYS A 14 11.24 8.43 -24.73
C LYS A 14 11.49 7.00 -25.17
N GLU A 15 12.71 6.50 -25.01
CA GLU A 15 13.04 5.10 -25.35
C GLU A 15 12.27 4.13 -24.47
N LEU A 16 12.21 4.40 -23.16
CA LEU A 16 11.46 3.60 -22.21
C LEU A 16 9.95 3.60 -22.50
N ALA A 17 9.37 4.78 -22.79
CA ALA A 17 7.97 4.89 -23.17
C ALA A 17 7.65 4.05 -24.42
N ASN A 18 8.53 4.05 -25.43
CA ASN A 18 8.37 3.25 -26.63
C ASN A 18 8.55 1.75 -26.35
N ARG A 19 9.57 1.38 -25.58
CA ARG A 19 9.87 -0.01 -25.22
C ARG A 19 8.75 -0.65 -24.41
N LEU A 20 8.07 0.12 -23.57
CA LEU A 20 6.92 -0.33 -22.76
C LEU A 20 5.57 -0.23 -23.52
N GLY A 21 5.58 0.21 -24.78
CA GLY A 21 4.39 0.20 -25.63
C GLY A 21 3.48 1.43 -25.50
N PHE A 22 3.94 2.51 -24.86
CA PHE A 22 3.19 3.78 -24.75
C PHE A 22 3.23 4.63 -26.02
N LYS A 23 3.96 4.21 -27.07
CA LYS A 23 4.01 4.85 -28.41
C LYS A 23 4.21 6.38 -28.36
N ASN A 24 5.21 6.86 -27.62
CA ASN A 24 5.47 8.29 -27.35
C ASN A 24 4.33 9.07 -26.66
N ASN A 25 3.34 8.41 -26.06
CA ASN A 25 2.37 9.12 -25.22
C ASN A 25 2.99 9.42 -23.85
N MET A 26 3.76 10.50 -23.79
CA MET A 26 4.52 10.89 -22.61
C MET A 26 3.61 11.17 -21.41
N ILE A 27 2.40 11.70 -21.63
CA ILE A 27 1.43 11.96 -20.56
C ILE A 27 1.02 10.65 -19.86
N ILE A 28 0.69 9.62 -20.64
CA ILE A 28 0.32 8.32 -20.08
C ILE A 28 1.54 7.66 -19.42
N PHE A 29 2.72 7.79 -20.03
CA PHE A 29 3.95 7.25 -19.46
C PHE A 29 4.31 7.91 -18.12
N LEU A 30 4.21 9.24 -18.00
CA LEU A 30 4.42 9.96 -16.75
C LEU A 30 3.41 9.54 -15.68
N GLY A 31 2.14 9.35 -16.03
CA GLY A 31 1.15 8.81 -15.09
C GLY A 31 1.44 7.38 -14.65
N PHE A 32 2.00 6.55 -15.54
CA PHE A 32 2.52 5.24 -15.17
C PHE A 32 3.73 5.35 -14.23
N LEU A 33 4.68 6.23 -14.54
CA LEU A 33 5.83 6.50 -13.68
C LEU A 33 5.39 6.98 -12.31
N GLU A 34 4.40 7.87 -12.21
CA GLU A 34 3.83 8.32 -10.93
C GLU A 34 3.33 7.17 -10.08
N GLY A 35 2.65 6.18 -10.70
CA GLY A 35 2.19 4.99 -10.00
C GLY A 35 3.33 4.12 -9.45
N ILE A 36 4.44 3.98 -10.18
CA ILE A 36 5.55 3.11 -9.79
C ILE A 36 6.67 3.82 -9.02
N ASN A 37 6.78 5.15 -9.14
CA ASN A 37 7.84 5.98 -8.55
C ASN A 37 8.05 5.70 -7.05
N PRO A 38 7.00 5.52 -6.24
CA PRO A 38 7.17 5.22 -4.82
C PRO A 38 7.76 3.83 -4.53
N SER A 39 7.81 2.96 -5.53
CA SER A 39 8.35 1.60 -5.44
C SER A 39 9.71 1.46 -6.15
N LEU A 40 10.22 2.54 -6.75
CA LEU A 40 11.57 2.55 -7.33
C LEU A 40 12.62 2.64 -6.23
N CYS A 41 13.79 2.06 -6.47
CA CYS A 41 14.96 2.23 -5.60
C CYS A 41 15.43 3.69 -5.57
N GLU A 42 15.34 4.38 -6.71
CA GLU A 42 15.62 5.80 -6.86
C GLU A 42 14.35 6.51 -7.37
N SER A 43 13.86 7.49 -6.61
CA SER A 43 12.69 8.26 -6.99
C SER A 43 13.06 9.43 -7.90
N TYR A 44 12.21 9.72 -8.88
CA TYR A 44 12.40 10.82 -9.81
C TYR A 44 11.41 11.97 -9.55
N ASP A 45 11.85 13.19 -9.84
CA ASP A 45 10.97 14.36 -9.94
C ASP A 45 10.30 14.37 -11.30
N LEU A 46 9.04 13.93 -11.35
CA LEU A 46 8.30 13.70 -12.59
C LEU A 46 7.92 15.00 -13.31
N ASP A 47 7.87 16.12 -12.59
CA ASP A 47 7.56 17.43 -13.19
C ASP A 47 8.72 17.95 -14.05
N ALA A 48 9.93 17.46 -13.81
CA ALA A 48 11.14 17.84 -14.53
C ALA A 48 11.54 16.86 -15.66
N VAL A 49 10.79 15.77 -15.85
CA VAL A 49 11.12 14.74 -16.84
C VAL A 49 10.77 15.20 -18.26
N ASP A 50 11.75 15.16 -19.14
CA ASP A 50 11.60 15.40 -20.59
C ASP A 50 11.97 14.16 -21.42
N ASP A 51 11.80 14.25 -22.74
CA ASP A 51 12.08 13.17 -23.70
C ASP A 51 13.48 12.54 -23.56
N ASN A 52 14.48 13.34 -23.18
CA ASN A 52 15.90 12.95 -23.15
C ASN A 52 16.39 12.62 -21.74
N THR A 53 15.54 12.76 -20.72
CA THR A 53 15.88 12.47 -19.34
C THR A 53 16.23 11.00 -19.18
N GLU A 54 17.41 10.70 -18.66
CA GLU A 54 17.86 9.33 -18.41
C GLU A 54 17.17 8.80 -17.15
N LEU A 55 16.45 7.69 -17.30
CA LEU A 55 15.73 7.03 -16.22
C LEU A 55 16.21 5.58 -16.07
N LYS A 56 16.19 5.10 -14.84
CA LYS A 56 16.44 3.70 -14.49
C LYS A 56 15.24 3.18 -13.69
N LEU A 57 14.51 2.24 -14.27
CA LEU A 57 13.34 1.63 -13.65
C LEU A 57 13.76 0.42 -12.81
N ASP A 58 14.50 0.69 -11.74
CA ASP A 58 14.87 -0.32 -10.75
C ASP A 58 13.78 -0.43 -9.69
N ILE A 59 13.00 -1.52 -9.75
CA ILE A 59 11.80 -1.70 -8.94
C ILE A 59 12.12 -2.50 -7.69
N ASN A 60 11.84 -1.94 -6.52
CA ASN A 60 11.83 -2.66 -5.26
C ASN A 60 10.52 -3.45 -5.13
N PHE A 61 10.58 -4.76 -5.39
CA PHE A 61 9.42 -5.65 -5.36
C PHE A 61 8.77 -5.80 -3.98
N GLU A 62 9.52 -5.65 -2.89
CA GLU A 62 8.93 -5.68 -1.55
C GLU A 62 8.07 -4.44 -1.30
N THR A 63 8.58 -3.26 -1.66
CA THR A 63 7.84 -2.00 -1.56
C THR A 63 6.64 -1.98 -2.49
N LEU A 64 6.82 -2.46 -3.73
CA LEU A 64 5.74 -2.59 -4.70
C LEU A 64 4.61 -3.48 -4.16
N TYR A 65 4.96 -4.67 -3.68
CA TYR A 65 3.99 -5.62 -3.15
C TYR A 65 3.26 -5.08 -1.91
N TYR A 66 3.97 -4.37 -1.02
CA TYR A 66 3.35 -3.69 0.12
C TYR A 66 2.32 -2.63 -0.31
N LYS A 67 2.67 -1.78 -1.29
CA LYS A 67 1.76 -0.76 -1.82
C LYS A 67 0.55 -1.35 -2.56
N MET A 68 0.70 -2.53 -3.14
CA MET A 68 -0.43 -3.23 -3.74
C MET A 68 -1.47 -3.67 -2.71
N HIS A 69 -1.05 -4.02 -1.48
CA HIS A 69 -1.97 -4.24 -0.36
C HIS A 69 -2.78 -2.98 -0.02
N GLU A 70 -2.16 -1.81 -0.07
CA GLU A 70 -2.83 -0.51 0.12
C GLU A 70 -3.86 -0.23 -0.99
N ALA A 71 -3.53 -0.53 -2.25
CA ALA A 71 -4.42 -0.39 -3.39
C ALA A 71 -5.59 -1.40 -3.41
N LYS A 72 -5.66 -2.34 -2.46
CA LYS A 72 -6.70 -3.39 -2.33
C LYS A 72 -6.87 -4.25 -3.59
N ALA A 73 -5.83 -4.37 -4.41
CA ALA A 73 -5.86 -5.12 -5.66
C ALA A 73 -5.71 -6.63 -5.40
N LYS A 74 -6.73 -7.27 -4.83
CA LYS A 74 -6.69 -8.68 -4.39
C LYS A 74 -6.21 -9.66 -5.48
N TRP A 75 -6.67 -9.45 -6.71
CA TRP A 75 -6.35 -10.29 -7.87
C TRP A 75 -4.86 -10.32 -8.22
N LEU A 76 -4.09 -9.36 -7.71
CA LEU A 76 -2.70 -9.17 -8.08
C LEU A 76 -1.73 -9.93 -7.15
N PHE A 77 -2.18 -10.33 -5.96
CA PHE A 77 -1.38 -11.11 -5.00
C PHE A 77 -1.25 -12.58 -5.38
N ASP A 78 -2.29 -13.14 -6.01
CA ASP A 78 -2.41 -14.56 -6.34
C ASP A 78 -1.79 -14.90 -7.71
N MET A 79 -1.04 -13.98 -8.33
CA MET A 79 -0.42 -14.22 -9.64
C MET A 79 0.87 -15.03 -9.52
N ASP A 80 0.98 -16.10 -10.31
CA ASP A 80 2.17 -16.98 -10.41
C ASP A 80 3.44 -16.22 -10.81
N ALA A 81 3.30 -15.08 -11.50
CA ALA A 81 4.42 -14.25 -11.92
C ALA A 81 5.33 -13.80 -10.76
N TRP A 82 4.75 -13.66 -9.55
CA TRP A 82 5.48 -13.29 -8.35
C TRP A 82 6.43 -14.39 -7.84
N ASP A 83 6.18 -15.67 -8.15
CA ASP A 83 7.02 -16.77 -7.66
C ASP A 83 8.48 -16.64 -8.13
N ASN A 84 8.68 -16.00 -9.29
CA ASN A 84 9.99 -15.77 -9.89
C ASN A 84 10.72 -14.55 -9.31
N VAL A 85 10.04 -13.70 -8.54
CA VAL A 85 10.56 -12.38 -8.13
C VAL A 85 10.55 -12.21 -6.62
N LEU A 86 9.52 -12.73 -5.95
CA LEU A 86 9.33 -12.63 -4.52
C LEU A 86 8.73 -13.94 -3.99
N PRO A 87 9.53 -14.77 -3.30
CA PRO A 87 9.06 -16.07 -2.83
C PRO A 87 7.88 -15.94 -1.86
N GLN A 88 7.01 -16.95 -1.85
CA GLN A 88 5.76 -16.96 -1.06
C GLN A 88 5.98 -16.56 0.41
N ALA A 89 7.05 -17.08 1.05
CA ALA A 89 7.36 -16.75 2.44
C ALA A 89 7.53 -15.24 2.69
N ARG A 90 8.18 -14.52 1.76
CA ARG A 90 8.38 -13.06 1.86
C ARG A 90 7.07 -12.31 1.61
N ARG A 91 6.25 -12.76 0.65
CA ARG A 91 4.91 -12.20 0.44
C ARG A 91 4.01 -12.34 1.67
N ASP A 92 4.07 -13.49 2.34
CA ASP A 92 3.31 -13.73 3.57
C ASP A 92 3.80 -12.83 4.72
N GLU A 93 5.11 -12.61 4.84
CA GLU A 93 5.69 -11.66 5.79
C GLU A 93 5.20 -10.23 5.55
N ILE A 94 5.22 -9.77 4.29
CA ILE A 94 4.74 -8.42 3.92
C ILE A 94 3.25 -8.28 4.17
N ALA A 95 2.44 -9.30 3.82
CA ALA A 95 1.01 -9.29 4.09
C ALA A 95 0.71 -9.24 5.59
N LYS A 96 1.50 -9.96 6.41
CA LYS A 96 1.40 -9.91 7.87
C LYS A 96 1.75 -8.51 8.40
N LYS A 97 2.85 -7.92 7.90
CA LYS A 97 3.28 -6.57 8.26
C LYS A 97 2.20 -5.53 7.93
N TYR A 98 1.68 -5.54 6.70
CA TYR A 98 0.61 -4.64 6.28
C TYR A 98 -0.63 -4.75 7.19
N ARG A 99 -1.05 -5.98 7.54
CA ARG A 99 -2.17 -6.17 8.48
C ARG A 99 -1.87 -5.53 9.83
N VAL A 100 -0.69 -5.76 10.39
CA VAL A 100 -0.31 -5.18 11.69
C VAL A 100 -0.32 -3.65 11.64
N ASP A 101 0.29 -3.07 10.61
CA ASP A 101 0.39 -1.62 10.44
C ASP A 101 -0.97 -0.95 10.21
N ASN A 102 -1.96 -1.68 9.66
CA ASN A 102 -3.30 -1.19 9.35
C ASN A 102 -4.41 -1.71 10.29
N ILE A 103 -4.06 -2.30 11.44
CA ILE A 103 -5.05 -2.60 12.47
C ILE A 103 -5.60 -1.30 13.03
N ALA A 104 -6.92 -1.09 12.90
CA ALA A 104 -7.60 0.01 13.57
C ALA A 104 -7.52 -0.17 15.09
N VAL A 105 -6.62 0.57 15.74
CA VAL A 105 -6.56 0.64 17.21
C VAL A 105 -7.72 1.52 17.67
N SER A 106 -8.75 0.91 18.23
CA SER A 106 -9.78 1.66 18.93
C SER A 106 -9.40 1.78 20.40
N ASP A 107 -9.22 3.00 20.89
CA ASP A 107 -9.09 3.31 22.32
C ASP A 107 -10.45 3.19 23.00
N LYS A 108 -10.99 1.97 22.99
CA LYS A 108 -12.25 1.65 23.65
C LYS A 108 -11.95 1.52 25.13
N VAL A 109 -12.44 2.49 25.90
CA VAL A 109 -12.44 2.41 27.36
C VAL A 109 -13.02 1.07 27.80
N GLY A 110 -12.19 0.28 28.47
CA GLY A 110 -12.56 -1.04 28.96
C GLY A 110 -13.77 -0.92 29.88
N ARG A 111 -14.69 -1.89 29.77
CA ARG A 111 -15.93 -1.92 30.54
C ARG A 111 -15.70 -1.73 32.06
N ASN A 112 -14.55 -2.16 32.59
CA ASN A 112 -14.18 -2.04 34.01
C ASN A 112 -13.25 -0.85 34.35
N GLU A 113 -12.72 -0.13 33.37
CA GLU A 113 -11.80 1.00 33.57
C GLU A 113 -12.52 2.23 34.13
N PRO A 114 -11.81 3.16 34.81
CA PRO A 114 -12.40 4.42 35.25
C PRO A 114 -13.03 5.18 34.07
N CYS A 115 -14.22 5.70 34.28
CA CYS A 115 -14.98 6.37 33.23
C CYS A 115 -14.37 7.74 32.91
N PRO A 116 -14.11 8.06 31.62
CA PRO A 116 -13.43 9.30 31.21
C PRO A 116 -14.23 10.58 31.49
N CYS A 117 -15.50 10.48 31.88
CA CYS A 117 -16.33 11.63 32.29
C CYS A 117 -15.99 12.20 33.68
N GLY A 118 -14.94 11.70 34.35
CA GLY A 118 -14.50 12.18 35.66
C GLY A 118 -15.34 11.71 36.84
N SER A 119 -16.31 10.81 36.63
CA SER A 119 -17.21 10.35 37.70
C SER A 119 -16.56 9.42 38.74
N GLY A 120 -15.32 8.97 38.52
CA GLY A 120 -14.64 7.97 39.36
C GLY A 120 -15.24 6.55 39.31
N LYS A 121 -16.33 6.33 38.56
CA LYS A 121 -17.02 5.04 38.44
C LYS A 121 -16.43 4.23 37.28
N LYS A 122 -16.54 2.89 37.33
CA LYS A 122 -16.21 2.01 36.19
C LYS A 122 -17.08 2.37 34.97
N TYR A 123 -16.52 2.39 33.76
CA TYR A 123 -17.21 2.79 32.52
C TYR A 123 -18.58 2.11 32.35
N LYS A 124 -18.69 0.81 32.63
CA LYS A 124 -19.96 0.04 32.59
C LYS A 124 -21.05 0.47 33.55
N LYS A 125 -20.68 1.17 34.62
CA LYS A 125 -21.60 1.69 35.64
C LYS A 125 -21.85 3.19 35.46
N CYS A 126 -21.33 3.78 34.39
CA CYS A 126 -21.47 5.20 34.08
C CYS A 126 -21.85 5.38 32.60
N CYS A 127 -21.03 6.03 31.76
CA CYS A 127 -21.35 6.28 30.35
C CYS A 127 -21.65 5.01 29.55
N GLY A 128 -20.99 3.89 29.86
CA GLY A 128 -21.22 2.58 29.23
C GLY A 128 -22.46 1.82 29.72
N ALA A 129 -23.20 2.35 30.72
CA ALA A 129 -24.41 1.72 31.24
C ALA A 129 -25.64 1.91 30.32
N ARG A 130 -25.62 2.91 29.45
CA ARG A 130 -26.75 3.27 28.56
C ARG A 130 -26.96 2.30 27.39
N ALA A 131 -26.03 1.39 27.13
CA ALA A 131 -26.11 0.43 26.02
C ALA A 131 -26.99 -0.81 26.31
N GLY A 132 -27.54 -0.97 27.52
CA GLY A 132 -28.29 -2.18 27.94
C GLY A 132 -29.74 -1.99 28.36
N GLN A 133 -30.32 -0.78 28.29
CA GLN A 133 -31.71 -0.55 28.71
C GLN A 133 -32.65 -0.57 27.49
N LYS A 134 -32.94 -1.77 26.97
CA LYS A 134 -34.22 -2.00 26.28
C LYS A 134 -35.30 -2.12 27.35
N GLY A 135 -36.17 -1.11 27.42
CA GLY A 135 -37.56 -1.20 27.89
C GLY A 135 -37.78 -1.68 29.32
N ALA A 136 -37.87 -0.75 30.26
CA ALA A 136 -38.79 -0.87 31.40
C ALA A 136 -39.76 0.32 31.33
N VAL A 137 -40.71 0.24 30.39
CA VAL A 137 -41.93 1.03 30.47
C VAL A 137 -42.76 0.36 31.55
N LYS A 138 -42.99 1.11 32.63
CA LYS A 138 -43.77 0.71 33.79
C LYS A 138 -45.24 1.01 33.53
#